data_AF-A0A3S4VFB3-F1
#
_entry.id   AF-A0A3S4VFB3-F1
#
_cell.length_a   1.000
_cell.length_b   1.000
_cell.length_c   1.000
_cell.angle_alpha   90.00
_cell.angle_beta   90.00
_cell.angle_gamma   90.00
#
_symmetry.space_group_name_H-M   'P 1'
#
loop_
_entity.id
_entity.type
_entity.pdbx_description
1 polymer ?
#
loop_
_entity_poly.entity_id
_entity_poly.type
_entity_poly.pdbx_seq_one_letter_code
_entity_poly.pdbx_strand_id
1 'polypeptide(L)'
;MTAAPGPMGAPAGVATIQPAGTARHSGRWAEAALLGVALVLGLGGFVLTALNRTGSSPAQTVMLGGSFLGLTVLMHLWVRYTAPWADPVLLPAAVALNGIGLAMIQRLDLAYEANEQWEFYVGSKQLVWTLLGVILFCAVLFLLRDYRRLRRWDRWAMWSGLVFLVLPFLPFIGQSINGARIWIRIGPMSFQPAELSKVLLAIFFASYLVANRDNLALVGRKVLWMSLPRARHLGPLFIVWGVSICVLVLQKDLGSSVLLFGLFVVVLYVATDRPSWLLIGAALFLPAAWFAATHLHHVQQRINGWLHATDDAVFSAAGGSWQLLTGMFGMSTGGLMGAGWGKGSPTLVTFANSDFIFASLGEELGLTGTLAILMLYLVLIQRGLRTAVSLRDGFGKLLAVGLSFAIALQIFVVIGGVTRLIPLTGLTLPFLAYGGSSLIANWVILALLLRLSDAARRPATHAPRIIDTAELPVSLRRQVQDAGAEEAIEEVVDDSPGGFPQDGDDAGYAAAPTGAEAYAPYGAPAPGNPVHDGSPTVTVSPEAPPPPRTAPDGETLRSSRAPGFTDDSDRRQQP
;
A
#
# COMPACT_ATOMS: atom_id res chain seq x y z
N MET A 1 12.85 -71.67 -38.10
CA MET A 1 12.84 -70.19 -38.08
C MET A 1 12.51 -69.76 -36.66
N THR A 2 13.47 -69.65 -35.73
CA THR A 2 14.35 -68.48 -35.54
C THR A 2 13.58 -67.19 -35.27
N ALA A 3 13.23 -66.95 -34.01
CA ALA A 3 12.80 -65.64 -33.55
C ALA A 3 13.99 -64.67 -33.55
N ALA A 4 13.79 -63.44 -34.03
CA ALA A 4 14.82 -62.41 -34.00
C ALA A 4 14.92 -61.76 -32.61
N PRO A 5 16.13 -61.41 -32.12
CA PRO A 5 16.27 -60.63 -30.90
C PRO A 5 15.76 -59.20 -31.12
N GLY A 6 15.05 -58.65 -30.14
CA GLY A 6 14.71 -57.22 -30.13
C GLY A 6 15.96 -56.34 -30.00
N PRO A 7 15.95 -55.10 -30.52
CA PRO A 7 17.10 -54.20 -30.40
C PRO A 7 17.41 -53.92 -28.93
N MET A 8 18.69 -54.01 -28.55
CA MET A 8 19.13 -53.71 -27.19
C MET A 8 18.84 -52.25 -26.84
N GLY A 9 18.49 -52.00 -25.57
CA GLY A 9 18.12 -50.66 -25.10
C GLY A 9 19.22 -49.64 -25.34
N ALA A 10 18.85 -48.47 -25.86
CA ALA A 10 19.77 -47.34 -25.96
C ALA A 10 20.29 -46.97 -24.55
N PRO A 11 21.60 -46.64 -24.40
CA PRO A 11 22.13 -46.18 -23.13
C PRO A 11 21.40 -44.92 -22.68
N ALA A 12 21.24 -44.75 -21.36
CA ALA A 12 20.53 -43.62 -20.78
C ALA A 12 21.12 -42.29 -21.28
N GLY A 13 20.38 -41.60 -22.14
CA GLY A 13 20.85 -40.42 -22.85
C GLY A 13 21.30 -39.32 -21.87
N VAL A 14 22.43 -38.68 -22.20
CA VAL A 14 22.98 -37.55 -21.44
C VAL A 14 21.87 -36.56 -21.11
N ALA A 15 21.68 -36.28 -19.82
CA ALA A 15 20.69 -35.31 -19.37
C ALA A 15 21.01 -33.93 -19.98
N THR A 16 20.26 -33.54 -21.01
CA THR A 16 20.46 -32.27 -21.71
C THR A 16 20.27 -31.13 -20.73
N ILE A 17 21.39 -30.52 -20.32
CA ILE A 17 21.41 -29.30 -19.53
C ILE A 17 20.66 -28.24 -20.34
N GLN A 18 19.46 -27.86 -19.88
CA GLN A 18 18.75 -26.74 -20.49
C GLN A 18 19.64 -25.50 -20.37
N PRO A 19 19.99 -24.82 -21.48
CA PRO A 19 20.87 -23.67 -21.43
C PRO A 19 20.23 -22.58 -20.54
N ALA A 20 21.09 -21.83 -19.85
CA ALA A 20 20.69 -20.90 -18.80
C ALA A 20 19.54 -19.99 -19.24
N GLY A 21 18.44 -20.00 -18.47
CA GLY A 21 17.16 -19.45 -18.90
C GLY A 21 17.24 -17.98 -19.35
N THR A 22 16.56 -17.69 -20.46
CA THR A 22 16.51 -16.40 -21.18
C THR A 22 16.76 -15.18 -20.29
N ALA A 23 17.74 -14.36 -20.67
CA ALA A 23 18.15 -13.16 -19.94
C ALA A 23 16.94 -12.27 -19.61
N ARG A 24 16.52 -12.28 -18.34
CA ARG A 24 15.38 -11.48 -17.90
C ARG A 24 15.78 -10.02 -17.90
N HIS A 25 15.19 -9.22 -18.77
CA HIS A 25 15.33 -7.77 -18.71
C HIS A 25 14.61 -7.22 -17.47
N SER A 26 15.22 -6.24 -16.81
CA SER A 26 14.69 -5.56 -15.60
C SER A 26 13.42 -4.72 -15.85
N GLY A 27 12.99 -4.60 -17.11
CA GLY A 27 11.77 -3.89 -17.51
C GLY A 27 11.83 -2.36 -17.37
N ARG A 28 12.93 -1.79 -16.86
CA ARG A 28 13.03 -0.37 -16.50
C ARG A 28 12.79 0.57 -17.69
N TRP A 29 13.22 0.20 -18.91
CA TRP A 29 12.91 0.97 -20.12
C TRP A 29 11.43 0.93 -20.52
N ALA A 30 10.74 -0.20 -20.29
CA ALA A 30 9.29 -0.28 -20.49
C ALA A 30 8.54 0.53 -19.42
N GLU A 31 9.06 0.59 -18.19
CA GLU A 31 8.53 1.52 -17.17
C GLU A 31 8.69 2.97 -17.62
N ALA A 32 9.88 3.38 -18.08
CA ALA A 32 10.12 4.73 -18.57
C ALA A 32 9.20 5.12 -19.74
N ALA A 33 8.95 4.20 -20.69
CA ALA A 33 8.02 4.43 -21.79
C ALA A 33 6.56 4.59 -21.30
N LEU A 34 6.13 3.74 -20.35
CA LEU A 34 4.80 3.83 -19.74
C LEU A 34 4.65 5.07 -18.84
N LEU A 35 5.73 5.53 -18.20
CA LEU A 35 5.77 6.81 -17.49
C LEU A 35 5.66 7.98 -18.45
N GLY A 36 6.22 7.88 -19.67
CA GLY A 36 5.96 8.84 -20.74
C GLY A 36 4.46 8.99 -21.04
N VAL A 37 3.74 7.86 -21.17
CA VAL A 37 2.27 7.87 -21.36
C VAL A 37 1.56 8.44 -20.13
N ALA A 38 1.94 8.05 -18.92
CA ALA A 38 1.37 8.57 -17.67
C ALA A 38 1.57 10.09 -17.50
N LEU A 39 2.74 10.59 -17.91
CA LEU A 39 3.06 12.02 -17.95
C LEU A 39 2.22 12.74 -19.00
N VAL A 40 2.04 12.20 -20.20
CA VAL A 40 1.15 12.79 -21.22
C VAL A 40 -0.29 12.89 -20.72
N LEU A 41 -0.80 11.89 -20.00
CA LEU A 41 -2.15 11.94 -19.41
C LEU A 41 -2.28 13.03 -18.34
N GLY A 42 -1.35 13.08 -17.37
CA GLY A 42 -1.37 14.09 -16.31
C GLY A 42 -1.11 15.51 -16.81
N LEU A 43 0.00 15.72 -17.52
CA LEU A 43 0.40 17.01 -18.10
C LEU A 43 -0.60 17.49 -19.16
N GLY A 44 -1.21 16.58 -19.92
CA GLY A 44 -2.31 16.91 -20.83
C GLY A 44 -3.50 17.54 -20.09
N GLY A 45 -3.89 16.99 -18.94
CA GLY A 45 -4.91 17.59 -18.08
C GLY A 45 -4.51 18.98 -17.59
N PHE A 46 -3.28 19.18 -17.09
CA PHE A 46 -2.77 20.49 -16.68
C PHE A 46 -2.81 21.53 -17.83
N VAL A 47 -2.36 21.15 -19.03
CA VAL A 47 -2.36 22.02 -20.22
C VAL A 47 -3.78 22.33 -20.69
N LEU A 48 -4.67 21.33 -20.76
CA LEU A 48 -6.07 21.54 -21.15
C LEU A 48 -6.82 22.43 -20.16
N THR A 49 -6.51 22.36 -18.85
CA THR A 49 -7.04 23.28 -17.84
C THR A 49 -6.64 24.72 -18.16
N ALA A 50 -5.35 24.98 -18.43
CA ALA A 50 -4.87 26.33 -18.70
C ALA A 50 -5.29 26.89 -20.09
N LEU A 51 -5.58 26.02 -21.06
CA LEU A 51 -6.12 26.45 -22.36
C LEU A 51 -7.63 26.75 -22.29
N ASN A 52 -8.40 25.99 -21.49
CA ASN A 52 -9.86 26.07 -21.48
C ASN A 52 -10.45 26.94 -20.36
N ARG A 53 -9.64 27.50 -19.43
CA ARG A 53 -10.10 28.37 -18.34
C ARG A 53 -9.31 29.67 -18.23
N THR A 54 -9.96 30.76 -18.66
CA THR A 54 -9.50 32.14 -18.42
C THR A 54 -9.25 32.39 -16.93
N GLY A 55 -8.10 32.98 -16.60
CA GLY A 55 -7.69 33.27 -15.22
C GLY A 55 -6.69 32.27 -14.62
N SER A 56 -6.47 31.11 -15.24
CA SER A 56 -5.44 30.17 -14.75
C SER A 56 -4.05 30.80 -14.80
N SER A 57 -3.33 30.84 -13.68
CA SER A 57 -1.95 31.32 -13.66
C SER A 57 -1.04 30.38 -14.49
N PRO A 58 -0.36 30.87 -15.54
CA PRO A 58 0.57 30.05 -16.31
C PRO A 58 1.74 29.57 -15.44
N ALA A 59 2.24 30.45 -14.57
CA ALA A 59 3.32 30.13 -13.63
C ALA A 59 2.90 29.02 -12.64
N GLN A 60 1.68 29.06 -12.10
CA GLN A 60 1.16 27.99 -11.26
C GLN A 60 1.07 26.67 -12.02
N THR A 61 0.46 26.66 -13.21
CA THR A 61 0.28 25.44 -14.01
C THR A 61 1.62 24.82 -14.42
N VAL A 62 2.60 25.64 -14.83
CA VAL A 62 3.97 25.20 -15.11
C VAL A 62 4.66 24.66 -13.85
N MET A 63 4.48 25.29 -12.69
CA MET A 63 5.02 24.79 -11.41
C MET A 63 4.41 23.43 -11.02
N LEU A 64 3.10 23.24 -11.21
CA LEU A 64 2.42 21.98 -10.88
C LEU A 64 2.84 20.85 -11.83
N GLY A 65 2.82 21.11 -13.14
CA GLY A 65 3.28 20.14 -14.14
C GLY A 65 4.78 19.81 -13.98
N GLY A 66 5.62 20.80 -13.73
CA GLY A 66 7.04 20.63 -13.45
C GLY A 66 7.32 19.80 -12.19
N SER A 67 6.53 20.02 -11.12
CA SER A 67 6.62 19.22 -9.89
C SER A 67 6.18 17.77 -10.11
N PHE A 68 5.08 17.55 -10.84
CA PHE A 68 4.61 16.21 -11.19
C PHE A 68 5.62 15.45 -12.08
N LEU A 69 6.23 16.13 -13.05
CA LEU A 69 7.32 15.60 -13.87
C LEU A 69 8.55 15.25 -13.03
N GLY A 70 9.01 16.17 -12.18
CA GLY A 70 10.18 15.98 -11.32
C GLY A 70 10.01 14.82 -10.35
N LEU A 71 8.85 14.72 -9.69
CA LEU A 71 8.51 13.59 -8.82
C LEU A 71 8.49 12.27 -9.60
N THR A 72 7.89 12.25 -10.79
CA THR A 72 7.82 11.04 -11.63
C THR A 72 9.21 10.54 -12.04
N VAL A 73 10.11 11.44 -12.45
CA VAL A 73 11.49 11.10 -12.80
C VAL A 73 12.27 10.61 -11.57
N LEU A 74 12.13 11.30 -10.43
CA LEU A 74 12.77 10.90 -9.16
C LEU A 74 12.31 9.50 -8.74
N MET A 75 11.02 9.20 -8.82
CA MET A 75 10.47 7.88 -8.48
C MET A 75 10.99 6.79 -9.43
N HIS A 76 11.07 7.03 -10.73
CA HIS A 76 11.64 6.07 -11.68
C HIS A 76 13.10 5.73 -11.33
N LEU A 77 13.92 6.75 -11.09
CA LEU A 77 15.32 6.58 -10.69
C LEU A 77 15.44 5.85 -9.35
N TRP A 78 14.56 6.17 -8.38
CA TRP A 78 14.54 5.51 -7.07
C TRP A 78 14.12 4.04 -7.13
N VAL A 79 13.13 3.67 -7.94
CA VAL A 79 12.76 2.26 -8.16
C VAL A 79 13.86 1.53 -8.93
N ARG A 80 14.48 2.17 -9.93
CA ARG A 80 15.62 1.62 -10.67
C ARG A 80 16.84 1.34 -9.77
N TYR A 81 17.06 2.16 -8.73
CA TYR A 81 18.11 1.95 -7.73
C TYR A 81 17.71 0.91 -6.66
N THR A 82 16.53 1.04 -6.05
CA THR A 82 16.14 0.26 -4.86
C THR A 82 15.44 -1.06 -5.15
N ALA A 83 14.76 -1.20 -6.28
CA ALA A 83 13.92 -2.35 -6.63
C ALA A 83 13.97 -2.65 -8.15
N PRO A 84 15.16 -2.94 -8.71
CA PRO A 84 15.37 -3.00 -10.16
C PRO A 84 14.55 -4.10 -10.86
N TRP A 85 14.01 -5.08 -10.15
CA TRP A 85 13.21 -6.17 -10.71
C TRP A 85 11.69 -5.98 -10.50
N ALA A 86 11.25 -4.86 -9.92
CA ALA A 86 9.84 -4.55 -9.68
C ALA A 86 9.01 -4.41 -10.98
N ASP A 87 7.68 -4.59 -10.89
CA ASP A 87 6.83 -4.58 -12.09
C ASP A 87 6.78 -3.20 -12.77
N PRO A 88 7.18 -3.11 -14.06
CA PRO A 88 7.27 -1.84 -14.77
C PRO A 88 5.90 -1.21 -15.10
N VAL A 89 4.79 -1.85 -14.71
CA VAL A 89 3.43 -1.33 -14.94
C VAL A 89 2.78 -0.78 -13.66
N LEU A 90 3.24 -1.21 -12.47
CA LEU A 90 2.66 -0.77 -11.19
C LEU A 90 2.87 0.74 -10.94
N LEU A 91 4.11 1.23 -11.10
CA LEU A 91 4.41 2.65 -10.91
C LEU A 91 3.67 3.55 -11.96
N PRO A 92 3.73 3.28 -13.28
CA PRO A 92 3.01 4.09 -14.27
C PRO A 92 1.49 4.15 -14.06
N ALA A 93 0.85 3.05 -13.66
CA ALA A 93 -0.59 3.06 -13.42
C ALA A 93 -0.97 4.02 -12.29
N ALA A 94 -0.23 3.99 -11.18
CA ALA A 94 -0.45 4.91 -10.05
C ALA A 94 -0.10 6.37 -10.40
N VAL A 95 0.98 6.60 -11.15
CA VAL A 95 1.38 7.94 -11.62
C VAL A 95 0.33 8.52 -12.57
N ALA A 96 -0.23 7.73 -13.50
CA ALA A 96 -1.29 8.18 -14.41
C ALA A 96 -2.56 8.58 -13.62
N LEU A 97 -3.00 7.72 -12.69
CA LEU A 97 -4.16 7.99 -11.84
C LEU A 97 -3.98 9.25 -10.97
N ASN A 98 -2.78 9.43 -10.39
CA ASN A 98 -2.46 10.61 -9.59
C ASN A 98 -2.31 11.89 -10.44
N GLY A 99 -1.73 11.80 -11.64
CA GLY A 99 -1.63 12.91 -12.58
C GLY A 99 -3.00 13.42 -13.05
N ILE A 100 -3.89 12.50 -13.44
CA ILE A 100 -5.28 12.81 -13.79
C ILE A 100 -6.00 13.43 -12.58
N GLY A 101 -5.84 12.86 -11.38
CA GLY A 101 -6.42 13.39 -10.15
C GLY A 101 -5.94 14.80 -9.80
N LEU A 102 -4.63 15.07 -9.85
CA LEU A 102 -4.06 16.39 -9.58
C LEU A 102 -4.49 17.44 -10.61
N ALA A 103 -4.51 17.10 -11.90
CA ALA A 103 -4.98 17.99 -12.95
C ALA A 103 -6.48 18.30 -12.79
N MET A 104 -7.30 17.29 -12.48
CA MET A 104 -8.72 17.46 -12.20
C MET A 104 -8.95 18.34 -10.97
N ILE A 105 -8.18 18.13 -9.89
CA ILE A 105 -8.29 18.95 -8.66
C ILE A 105 -7.89 20.41 -8.93
N GLN A 106 -6.87 20.70 -9.74
CA GLN A 106 -6.59 22.10 -10.15
C GLN A 106 -7.76 22.69 -10.96
N ARG A 107 -8.35 21.90 -11.87
CA ARG A 107 -9.52 22.30 -12.66
C ARG A 107 -10.78 22.52 -11.81
N LEU A 108 -10.88 21.86 -10.65
CA LEU A 108 -11.92 22.10 -9.64
C LEU A 108 -11.63 23.36 -8.83
N ASP A 109 -10.41 23.49 -8.28
CA ASP A 109 -9.94 24.66 -7.52
C ASP A 109 -10.19 25.98 -8.27
N LEU A 110 -9.84 26.06 -9.55
CA LEU A 110 -10.08 27.24 -10.40
C LEU A 110 -11.57 27.55 -10.61
N ALA A 111 -12.44 26.55 -10.55
CA ALA A 111 -13.89 26.74 -10.63
C ALA A 111 -14.48 27.16 -9.28
N TYR A 112 -13.95 26.65 -8.16
CA TYR A 112 -14.33 27.11 -6.82
C TYR A 112 -13.90 28.57 -6.59
N GLU A 113 -12.66 28.92 -6.95
CA GLU A 113 -12.13 30.29 -6.92
C GLU A 113 -13.01 31.26 -7.73
N ALA A 114 -13.39 30.89 -8.96
CA ALA A 114 -14.28 31.69 -9.81
C ALA A 114 -15.74 31.77 -9.33
N ASN A 115 -16.13 31.04 -8.28
CA ASN A 115 -17.44 31.12 -7.62
C ASN A 115 -17.34 31.56 -6.14
N GLU A 116 -16.16 32.03 -5.71
CA GLU A 116 -15.85 32.43 -4.32
C GLU A 116 -15.98 31.30 -3.26
N GLN A 117 -16.01 30.03 -3.69
CA GLN A 117 -16.20 28.82 -2.88
C GLN A 117 -14.90 28.30 -2.24
N TRP A 118 -14.14 29.21 -1.60
CA TRP A 118 -12.78 28.97 -1.11
C TRP A 118 -12.63 27.80 -0.12
N GLU A 119 -13.69 27.41 0.57
CA GLU A 119 -13.72 26.27 1.50
C GLU A 119 -13.45 24.92 0.82
N PHE A 120 -13.76 24.78 -0.47
CA PHE A 120 -13.49 23.57 -1.26
C PHE A 120 -12.12 23.57 -1.97
N TYR A 121 -11.33 24.64 -1.87
CA TYR A 121 -10.00 24.74 -2.49
C TYR A 121 -8.97 23.83 -1.79
N VAL A 122 -8.37 22.88 -2.51
CA VAL A 122 -7.55 21.81 -1.90
C VAL A 122 -6.28 21.40 -2.66
N GLY A 123 -6.05 21.83 -3.90
CA GLY A 123 -4.93 21.38 -4.73
C GLY A 123 -3.55 21.60 -4.11
N SER A 124 -3.32 22.75 -3.47
CA SER A 124 -2.10 23.01 -2.69
C SER A 124 -1.87 21.99 -1.57
N LYS A 125 -2.93 21.60 -0.87
CA LYS A 125 -2.92 20.56 0.17
C LYS A 125 -2.66 19.18 -0.45
N GLN A 126 -3.32 18.86 -1.56
CA GLN A 126 -3.15 17.59 -2.30
C GLN A 126 -1.71 17.40 -2.84
N LEU A 127 -1.05 18.47 -3.27
CA LEU A 127 0.35 18.43 -3.71
C LEU A 127 1.30 18.12 -2.56
N VAL A 128 1.10 18.74 -1.38
CA VAL A 128 1.84 18.40 -0.16
C VAL A 128 1.60 16.94 0.24
N TRP A 129 0.36 16.46 0.17
CA TRP A 129 0.05 15.04 0.41
C TRP A 129 0.66 14.09 -0.61
N THR A 130 0.74 14.49 -1.89
CA THR A 130 1.43 13.74 -2.94
C THR A 130 2.93 13.65 -2.63
N LEU A 131 3.57 14.78 -2.31
CA LEU A 131 4.99 14.84 -1.94
C LEU A 131 5.29 13.95 -0.71
N LEU A 132 4.49 14.06 0.36
CA LEU A 132 4.64 13.22 1.56
C LEU A 132 4.42 11.73 1.25
N GLY A 133 3.45 11.41 0.39
CA GLY A 133 3.20 10.05 -0.08
C GLY A 133 4.37 9.47 -0.89
N VAL A 134 4.97 10.26 -1.78
CA VAL A 134 6.15 9.88 -2.58
C VAL A 134 7.39 9.74 -1.69
N ILE A 135 7.59 10.62 -0.70
CA ILE A 135 8.67 10.49 0.29
C ILE A 135 8.53 9.18 1.07
N LEU A 136 7.31 8.86 1.55
CA LEU A 136 7.05 7.61 2.27
C LEU A 136 7.16 6.37 1.37
N PHE A 137 6.75 6.44 0.11
CA PHE A 137 6.99 5.40 -0.90
C PHE A 137 8.49 5.12 -1.08
N CYS A 138 9.30 6.17 -1.24
CA CYS A 138 10.75 6.07 -1.37
C CYS A 138 11.40 5.50 -0.10
N ALA A 139 10.98 5.95 1.09
CA ALA A 139 11.46 5.46 2.37
C ALA A 139 11.10 3.98 2.60
N VAL A 140 9.86 3.57 2.31
CA VAL A 140 9.41 2.17 2.42
C VAL A 140 10.23 1.26 1.50
N LEU A 141 10.48 1.66 0.24
CA LEU A 141 11.34 0.90 -0.66
C LEU A 141 12.78 0.79 -0.16
N PHE A 142 13.36 1.88 0.38
CA PHE A 142 14.74 1.89 0.85
C PHE A 142 14.96 1.06 2.14
N LEU A 143 14.05 1.19 3.11
CA LEU A 143 14.13 0.53 4.41
C LEU A 143 13.76 -0.96 4.33
N LEU A 144 12.70 -1.31 3.59
CA LEU A 144 12.23 -2.68 3.43
C LEU A 144 12.92 -3.39 2.25
N ARG A 145 14.25 -3.57 2.33
CA ARG A 145 15.00 -4.34 1.32
C ARG A 145 14.60 -5.83 1.24
N ASP A 146 14.03 -6.38 2.32
CA ASP A 146 13.34 -7.68 2.31
C ASP A 146 12.02 -7.55 3.09
N TYR A 147 10.89 -7.67 2.40
CA TYR A 147 9.54 -7.62 2.96
C TYR A 147 9.30 -8.69 4.03
N ARG A 148 10.02 -9.83 3.99
CA ARG A 148 9.87 -10.91 4.98
C ARG A 148 10.35 -10.49 6.38
N ARG A 149 11.07 -9.37 6.50
CA ARG A 149 11.33 -8.72 7.79
C ARG A 149 10.03 -8.32 8.50
N LEU A 150 8.99 -7.89 7.78
CA LEU A 150 7.70 -7.52 8.35
C LEU A 150 7.05 -8.64 9.17
N ARG A 151 7.27 -9.91 8.78
CA ARG A 151 6.80 -11.09 9.53
C ARG A 151 7.32 -11.14 10.98
N ARG A 152 8.51 -10.57 11.25
CA ARG A 152 9.07 -10.48 12.62
C ARG A 152 8.47 -9.34 13.46
N TRP A 153 7.74 -8.43 12.81
CA TRP A 153 7.16 -7.22 13.39
C TRP A 153 5.63 -7.27 13.40
N ASP A 154 5.03 -8.44 13.17
CA ASP A 154 3.59 -8.62 13.03
C ASP A 154 2.79 -8.25 14.30
N ARG A 155 3.31 -8.56 15.49
CA ARG A 155 2.76 -8.11 16.78
C ARG A 155 2.81 -6.59 16.94
N TRP A 156 3.83 -5.93 16.39
CA TRP A 156 3.91 -4.47 16.38
C TRP A 156 2.93 -3.88 15.36
N ALA A 157 2.83 -4.45 14.16
CA ALA A 157 1.83 -4.06 13.17
C ALA A 157 0.39 -4.22 13.69
N MET A 158 0.10 -5.31 14.42
CA MET A 158 -1.15 -5.54 15.12
C MET A 158 -1.46 -4.43 16.14
N TRP A 159 -0.54 -4.17 17.07
CA TRP A 159 -0.74 -3.15 18.11
C TRP A 159 -0.80 -1.74 17.55
N SER A 160 0.11 -1.37 16.64
CA SER A 160 0.05 -0.06 15.97
C SER A 160 -1.24 0.10 15.15
N GLY A 161 -1.69 -0.94 14.43
CA GLY A 161 -2.94 -0.91 13.69
C GLY A 161 -4.15 -0.66 14.58
N LEU A 162 -4.24 -1.34 15.73
CA LEU A 162 -5.28 -1.13 16.74
C LEU A 162 -5.18 0.25 17.42
N VAL A 163 -3.98 0.70 17.78
CA VAL A 163 -3.75 2.03 18.38
C VAL A 163 -4.19 3.12 17.40
N PHE A 164 -3.78 3.05 16.13
CA PHE A 164 -4.23 3.98 15.09
C PHE A 164 -5.76 3.97 14.98
N LEU A 165 -6.42 2.80 14.99
CA LEU A 165 -7.90 2.76 14.99
C LEU A 165 -8.51 3.46 16.21
N VAL A 166 -7.90 3.40 17.39
CA VAL A 166 -8.43 4.04 18.60
C VAL A 166 -8.10 5.54 18.67
N LEU A 167 -7.04 6.03 17.99
CA LEU A 167 -6.60 7.44 18.08
C LEU A 167 -7.71 8.50 17.91
N PRO A 168 -8.66 8.39 16.96
CA PRO A 168 -9.73 9.38 16.80
C PRO A 168 -10.65 9.53 18.02
N PHE A 169 -10.65 8.61 18.98
CA PHE A 169 -11.44 8.78 20.21
C PHE A 169 -10.79 9.70 21.25
N LEU A 170 -9.48 9.94 21.19
CA LEU A 170 -8.78 10.77 22.19
C LEU A 170 -9.28 12.23 22.16
N PRO A 171 -9.68 12.81 23.31
CA PRO A 171 -10.44 14.06 23.35
C PRO A 171 -9.68 15.29 22.87
N PHE A 172 -8.34 15.27 22.93
CA PHE A 172 -7.48 16.40 22.53
C PHE A 172 -7.07 16.38 21.05
N ILE A 173 -7.27 15.27 20.35
CA ILE A 173 -6.65 14.98 19.05
C ILE A 173 -7.70 14.61 17.99
N GLY A 174 -8.73 13.87 18.40
CA GLY A 174 -9.83 13.45 17.52
C GLY A 174 -10.83 14.55 17.21
N GLN A 175 -11.28 14.62 15.96
CA GLN A 175 -12.30 15.57 15.51
C GLN A 175 -13.57 14.87 15.02
N SER A 176 -14.72 15.44 15.37
CA SER A 176 -16.04 15.01 14.89
C SER A 176 -16.43 15.85 13.68
N ILE A 177 -16.44 15.25 12.49
CA ILE A 177 -16.82 15.89 11.22
C ILE A 177 -18.04 15.14 10.66
N ASN A 178 -19.09 15.88 10.27
CA ASN A 178 -20.36 15.32 9.79
C ASN A 178 -20.94 14.23 10.72
N GLY A 179 -20.75 14.40 12.03
CA GLY A 179 -21.21 13.47 13.07
C GLY A 179 -20.39 12.19 13.26
N ALA A 180 -19.34 11.96 12.45
CA ALA A 180 -18.42 10.83 12.56
C ALA A 180 -17.08 11.27 13.17
N ARG A 181 -16.46 10.42 14.00
CA ARG A 181 -15.18 10.74 14.69
C ARG A 181 -14.05 9.85 14.19
N ILE A 182 -13.66 10.09 12.94
CA ILE A 182 -12.65 9.29 12.19
C ILE A 182 -11.33 10.02 11.95
N TRP A 183 -11.32 11.34 12.15
CA TRP A 183 -10.18 12.22 11.86
C TRP A 183 -9.40 12.57 13.13
N ILE A 184 -8.09 12.72 12.99
CA ILE A 184 -7.22 13.40 13.96
C ILE A 184 -6.66 14.68 13.34
N ARG A 185 -6.45 15.73 14.14
CA ARG A 185 -5.81 16.97 13.70
C ARG A 185 -4.33 16.99 14.07
N ILE A 186 -3.47 17.32 13.11
CA ILE A 186 -2.04 17.51 13.28
C ILE A 186 -1.67 18.89 12.71
N GLY A 187 -1.73 19.91 13.57
CA GLY A 187 -1.55 21.31 13.18
C GLY A 187 -2.59 21.77 12.15
N PRO A 188 -2.16 22.29 10.97
CA PRO A 188 -3.09 22.74 9.93
C PRO A 188 -3.73 21.58 9.15
N MET A 189 -3.24 20.34 9.29
CA MET A 189 -3.67 19.19 8.50
C MET A 189 -4.54 18.22 9.32
N SER A 190 -5.44 17.50 8.63
CA SER A 190 -6.18 16.37 9.18
C SER A 190 -5.62 15.04 8.65
N PHE A 191 -5.73 13.98 9.44
CA PHE A 191 -5.31 12.63 9.08
C PHE A 191 -6.38 11.62 9.54
N GLN A 192 -6.69 10.61 8.71
CA GLN A 192 -7.60 9.51 9.03
C GLN A 192 -6.76 8.26 9.35
N PRO A 193 -6.62 7.84 10.63
CA PRO A 193 -5.74 6.74 11.00
C PRO A 193 -6.13 5.37 10.42
N ALA A 194 -7.42 5.14 10.15
CA ALA A 194 -7.93 3.89 9.60
C ALA A 194 -7.26 3.47 8.28
N GLU A 195 -6.84 4.45 7.46
CA GLU A 195 -6.13 4.20 6.20
C GLU A 195 -4.77 3.53 6.41
N LEU A 196 -4.04 3.92 7.47
CA LEU A 196 -2.78 3.30 7.85
C LEU A 196 -3.00 1.99 8.62
N SER A 197 -4.02 1.92 9.48
CA SER A 197 -4.44 0.68 10.15
C SER A 197 -4.74 -0.45 9.17
N LYS A 198 -5.41 -0.15 8.04
CA LYS A 198 -5.70 -1.11 6.96
C LYS A 198 -4.43 -1.82 6.45
N VAL A 199 -3.33 -1.09 6.26
CA VAL A 199 -2.04 -1.64 5.80
C VAL A 199 -1.37 -2.47 6.90
N LEU A 200 -1.36 -1.97 8.14
CA LEU A 200 -0.73 -2.65 9.28
C LEU A 200 -1.48 -3.95 9.66
N LEU A 201 -2.81 -3.94 9.61
CA LEU A 201 -3.62 -5.13 9.84
C LEU A 201 -3.51 -6.14 8.69
N ALA A 202 -3.34 -5.71 7.43
CA ALA A 202 -3.00 -6.61 6.33
C ALA A 202 -1.68 -7.37 6.57
N ILE A 203 -0.65 -6.67 7.07
CA ILE A 203 0.65 -7.26 7.45
C ILE A 203 0.47 -8.27 8.59
N PHE A 204 -0.28 -7.91 9.65
CA PHE A 204 -0.56 -8.82 10.76
C PHE A 204 -1.34 -10.06 10.30
N PHE A 205 -2.46 -9.90 9.59
CA PHE A 205 -3.28 -11.01 9.11
C PHE A 205 -2.47 -11.98 8.22
N ALA A 206 -1.69 -11.45 7.27
CA ALA A 206 -0.82 -12.25 6.40
C ALA A 206 0.27 -13.01 7.18
N SER A 207 0.87 -12.41 8.21
CA SER A 207 1.87 -13.07 9.05
C SER A 207 1.26 -14.16 9.92
N TYR A 208 0.17 -13.84 10.63
CA TYR A 208 -0.48 -14.72 11.60
C TYR A 208 -1.04 -15.98 10.93
N LEU A 209 -1.71 -15.82 9.77
CA LEU A 209 -2.25 -16.95 9.02
C LEU A 209 -1.15 -17.87 8.46
N VAL A 210 0.02 -17.33 8.09
CA VAL A 210 1.17 -18.12 7.64
C VAL A 210 1.91 -18.80 8.79
N ALA A 211 1.97 -18.17 9.96
CA ALA A 211 2.51 -18.78 11.18
C ALA A 211 1.62 -19.94 11.67
N ASN A 212 0.29 -19.81 11.54
CA ASN A 212 -0.66 -20.82 12.00
C ASN A 212 -1.14 -21.78 10.89
N ARG A 213 -0.64 -21.68 9.65
CA ARG A 213 -1.15 -22.39 8.46
C ARG A 213 -1.36 -23.90 8.69
N ASP A 214 -0.42 -24.56 9.37
CA ASP A 214 -0.44 -26.02 9.54
C ASP A 214 -1.53 -26.42 10.57
N ASN A 215 -1.81 -25.54 11.56
CA ASN A 215 -2.95 -25.64 12.48
C ASN A 215 -4.30 -25.29 11.83
N LEU A 216 -4.31 -24.59 10.69
CA LEU A 216 -5.50 -24.24 9.92
C LEU A 216 -5.87 -25.33 8.89
N ALA A 217 -4.86 -25.98 8.31
CA ALA A 217 -5.03 -27.15 7.46
C ALA A 217 -5.64 -28.32 8.24
N LEU A 218 -5.16 -28.56 9.47
CA LEU A 218 -5.67 -29.59 10.38
C LEU A 218 -7.19 -29.50 10.58
N VAL A 219 -7.89 -30.56 10.17
CA VAL A 219 -9.35 -30.62 10.16
C VAL A 219 -9.92 -30.57 11.58
N GLY A 220 -10.74 -29.55 11.85
CA GLY A 220 -11.52 -29.45 13.07
C GLY A 220 -12.88 -30.15 12.97
N ARG A 221 -13.77 -29.88 13.92
CA ARG A 221 -15.06 -30.58 14.04
C ARG A 221 -15.95 -30.26 12.84
N LYS A 222 -16.44 -31.29 12.12
CA LYS A 222 -17.50 -31.12 11.13
C LYS A 222 -18.77 -30.64 11.85
N VAL A 223 -19.35 -29.53 11.39
CA VAL A 223 -20.62 -28.96 11.88
C VAL A 223 -21.40 -28.50 10.66
N LEU A 224 -22.67 -28.93 10.53
CA LEU A 224 -23.55 -28.60 9.39
C LEU A 224 -22.83 -28.74 8.04
N TRP A 225 -22.27 -29.94 7.79
CA TRP A 225 -21.52 -30.33 6.59
C TRP A 225 -20.19 -29.58 6.34
N MET A 226 -19.89 -28.51 7.07
CA MET A 226 -18.67 -27.71 6.94
C MET A 226 -17.57 -28.12 7.94
N SER A 227 -16.31 -28.12 7.50
CA SER A 227 -15.14 -28.48 8.31
C SER A 227 -14.52 -27.26 8.99
N LEU A 228 -15.16 -26.80 10.07
CA LEU A 228 -14.67 -25.69 10.89
C LEU A 228 -13.32 -26.05 11.55
N PRO A 229 -12.22 -25.33 11.30
CA PRO A 229 -10.95 -25.57 11.98
C PRO A 229 -11.01 -25.21 13.47
N ARG A 230 -10.03 -25.67 14.25
CA ARG A 230 -10.01 -25.51 15.71
C ARG A 230 -9.92 -24.03 16.12
N ALA A 231 -11.04 -23.47 16.60
CA ALA A 231 -11.19 -22.05 16.97
C ALA A 231 -10.05 -21.49 17.86
N ARG A 232 -9.44 -22.31 18.71
CA ARG A 232 -8.31 -21.94 19.58
C ARG A 232 -7.10 -21.33 18.83
N HIS A 233 -6.89 -21.67 17.56
CA HIS A 233 -5.79 -21.14 16.73
C HIS A 233 -6.19 -19.98 15.80
N LEU A 234 -7.47 -19.62 15.81
CA LEU A 234 -8.04 -18.47 15.09
C LEU A 234 -8.54 -17.37 16.03
N GLY A 235 -8.73 -17.67 17.32
CA GLY A 235 -9.24 -16.74 18.34
C GLY A 235 -8.57 -15.36 18.32
N PRO A 236 -7.24 -15.25 18.45
CA PRO A 236 -6.55 -13.94 18.43
C PRO A 236 -6.78 -13.15 17.14
N LEU A 237 -6.89 -13.84 15.99
CA LEU A 237 -7.16 -13.22 14.70
C LEU A 237 -8.58 -12.62 14.64
N PHE A 238 -9.60 -13.40 15.07
CA PHE A 238 -10.98 -12.92 15.16
C PHE A 238 -11.17 -11.85 16.25
N ILE A 239 -10.40 -11.88 17.33
CA ILE A 239 -10.42 -10.84 18.38
C ILE A 239 -9.90 -9.52 17.81
N VAL A 240 -8.72 -9.52 17.18
CA VAL A 240 -8.14 -8.29 16.57
C VAL A 240 -9.07 -7.73 15.49
N TRP A 241 -9.59 -8.60 14.61
CA TRP A 241 -10.54 -8.20 13.57
C TRP A 241 -11.85 -7.66 14.17
N GLY A 242 -12.47 -8.36 15.13
CA GLY A 242 -13.74 -7.98 15.74
C GLY A 242 -13.65 -6.69 16.55
N VAL A 243 -12.56 -6.49 17.30
CA VAL A 243 -12.27 -5.21 17.97
C VAL A 243 -12.11 -4.09 16.93
N SER A 244 -11.42 -4.35 15.83
CA SER A 244 -11.22 -3.35 14.77
C SER A 244 -12.54 -2.93 14.10
N ILE A 245 -13.41 -3.89 13.79
CA ILE A 245 -14.76 -3.61 13.25
C ILE A 245 -15.62 -2.86 14.27
N CYS A 246 -15.59 -3.26 15.54
CA CYS A 246 -16.31 -2.58 16.62
C CYS A 246 -15.89 -1.10 16.76
N VAL A 247 -14.58 -0.83 16.77
CA VAL A 247 -14.04 0.55 16.82
C VAL A 247 -14.50 1.38 15.62
N LEU A 248 -14.42 0.84 14.40
CA LEU A 248 -14.85 1.56 13.19
C LEU A 248 -16.36 1.83 13.16
N VAL A 249 -17.19 0.88 13.60
CA VAL A 249 -18.65 1.09 13.73
C VAL A 249 -18.97 2.16 14.79
N LEU A 250 -18.27 2.15 15.93
CA LEU A 250 -18.41 3.19 16.96
C LEU A 250 -17.96 4.58 16.50
N GLN A 251 -17.01 4.66 15.55
CA GLN A 251 -16.62 5.92 14.89
C GLN A 251 -17.59 6.39 13.80
N LYS A 252 -18.53 5.52 13.40
CA LYS A 252 -19.44 5.64 12.25
C LYS A 252 -18.75 5.53 10.88
N ASP A 253 -17.62 4.81 10.81
CA ASP A 253 -16.90 4.52 9.58
C ASP A 253 -17.35 3.19 8.96
N LEU A 254 -18.53 3.19 8.30
CA LEU A 254 -18.97 2.04 7.53
C LEU A 254 -18.10 1.75 6.30
N GLY A 255 -17.48 2.77 5.70
CA GLY A 255 -16.57 2.58 4.58
C GLY A 255 -15.37 1.72 4.97
N SER A 256 -14.56 2.18 5.92
CA SER A 256 -13.35 1.49 6.37
C SER A 256 -13.66 0.13 7.00
N SER A 257 -14.80 -0.03 7.69
CA SER A 257 -15.18 -1.34 8.25
C SER A 257 -15.53 -2.36 7.16
N VAL A 258 -16.21 -1.96 6.07
CA VAL A 258 -16.41 -2.83 4.89
C VAL A 258 -15.08 -3.18 4.22
N LEU A 259 -14.15 -2.23 4.09
CA LEU A 259 -12.82 -2.52 3.52
C LEU A 259 -12.04 -3.54 4.37
N LEU A 260 -12.02 -3.35 5.70
CA LEU A 260 -11.31 -4.23 6.62
C LEU A 260 -11.99 -5.61 6.73
N PHE A 261 -13.32 -5.64 6.63
CA PHE A 261 -14.10 -6.88 6.55
C PHE A 261 -13.71 -7.70 5.31
N GLY A 262 -13.75 -7.10 4.12
CA GLY A 262 -13.41 -7.79 2.88
C GLY A 262 -11.94 -8.21 2.82
N LEU A 263 -11.02 -7.35 3.28
CA LEU A 263 -9.60 -7.67 3.46
C LEU A 263 -9.40 -8.90 4.36
N PHE A 264 -10.11 -8.96 5.49
CA PHE A 264 -10.03 -10.12 6.38
C PHE A 264 -10.55 -11.40 5.72
N VAL A 265 -11.74 -11.36 5.11
CA VAL A 265 -12.38 -12.53 4.48
C VAL A 265 -11.55 -13.05 3.29
N VAL A 266 -11.03 -12.18 2.42
CA VAL A 266 -10.24 -12.64 1.26
C VAL A 266 -8.90 -13.25 1.67
N VAL A 267 -8.22 -12.68 2.67
CA VAL A 267 -6.92 -13.20 3.13
C VAL A 267 -7.13 -14.52 3.89
N LEU A 268 -8.21 -14.65 4.67
CA LEU A 268 -8.57 -15.92 5.33
C LEU A 268 -8.96 -17.02 4.31
N TYR A 269 -9.73 -16.67 3.28
CA TYR A 269 -10.07 -17.57 2.17
C TYR A 269 -8.81 -18.10 1.46
N VAL A 270 -7.92 -17.21 1.00
CA VAL A 270 -6.70 -17.60 0.28
C VAL A 270 -5.66 -18.28 1.19
N ALA A 271 -5.65 -17.99 2.49
CA ALA A 271 -4.77 -18.67 3.45
C ALA A 271 -5.15 -20.12 3.76
N THR A 272 -6.41 -20.50 3.51
CA THR A 272 -6.96 -21.79 3.94
C THR A 272 -7.47 -22.65 2.79
N ASP A 273 -7.58 -22.09 1.59
CA ASP A 273 -8.07 -22.73 0.36
C ASP A 273 -9.45 -23.39 0.53
N ARG A 274 -10.35 -22.71 1.26
CA ARG A 274 -11.70 -23.22 1.57
C ARG A 274 -12.78 -22.17 1.26
N PRO A 275 -13.64 -22.39 0.24
CA PRO A 275 -14.72 -21.45 -0.10
C PRO A 275 -15.77 -21.30 1.00
N SER A 276 -15.82 -22.22 1.98
CA SER A 276 -16.66 -22.06 3.17
C SER A 276 -16.41 -20.76 3.93
N TRP A 277 -15.21 -20.16 3.85
CA TRP A 277 -14.96 -18.86 4.46
C TRP A 277 -15.64 -17.69 3.77
N LEU A 278 -15.94 -17.80 2.47
CA LEU A 278 -16.76 -16.82 1.76
C LEU A 278 -18.22 -16.91 2.23
N LEU A 279 -18.72 -18.14 2.46
CA LEU A 279 -20.05 -18.38 3.02
C LEU A 279 -20.17 -17.93 4.48
N ILE A 280 -19.16 -18.20 5.32
CA ILE A 280 -19.08 -17.71 6.70
C ILE A 280 -18.96 -16.18 6.71
N GLY A 281 -18.20 -15.60 5.77
CA GLY A 281 -18.14 -14.16 5.55
C GLY A 281 -19.52 -13.58 5.24
N ALA A 282 -20.25 -14.11 4.25
CA ALA A 282 -21.61 -13.67 3.94
C ALA A 282 -22.57 -13.82 5.13
N ALA A 283 -22.52 -14.95 5.84
CA ALA A 283 -23.34 -15.22 7.02
C ALA A 283 -23.02 -14.31 8.23
N LEU A 284 -21.82 -13.73 8.28
CA LEU A 284 -21.41 -12.76 9.30
C LEU A 284 -21.66 -11.31 8.87
N PHE A 285 -21.59 -11.04 7.56
CA PHE A 285 -21.88 -9.74 6.97
C PHE A 285 -23.38 -9.41 6.99
N LEU A 286 -24.24 -10.32 6.56
CA LEU A 286 -25.67 -10.06 6.39
C LEU A 286 -26.37 -9.64 7.71
N PRO A 287 -26.16 -10.29 8.87
CA PRO A 287 -26.73 -9.83 10.14
C PRO A 287 -26.15 -8.49 10.60
N ALA A 288 -24.86 -8.23 10.37
CA ALA A 288 -24.22 -6.96 10.73
C ALA A 288 -24.72 -5.81 9.85
N ALA A 289 -24.91 -6.03 8.55
CA ALA A 289 -25.49 -5.08 7.62
C ALA A 289 -26.97 -4.81 7.93
N TRP A 290 -27.75 -5.84 8.25
CA TRP A 290 -29.14 -5.69 8.71
C TRP A 290 -29.22 -4.89 10.02
N PHE A 291 -28.37 -5.20 11.01
CA PHE A 291 -28.31 -4.46 12.27
C PHE A 291 -27.93 -2.99 12.04
N ALA A 292 -26.92 -2.72 11.21
CA ALA A 292 -26.54 -1.36 10.84
C ALA A 292 -27.70 -0.61 10.15
N ALA A 293 -28.36 -1.23 9.18
CA ALA A 293 -29.50 -0.65 8.46
C ALA A 293 -30.72 -0.37 9.36
N THR A 294 -30.92 -1.13 10.43
CA THR A 294 -32.09 -1.02 11.32
C THR A 294 -31.85 -0.20 12.58
N HIS A 295 -30.62 -0.16 13.11
CA HIS A 295 -30.31 0.47 14.42
C HIS A 295 -29.43 1.72 14.33
N LEU A 296 -28.75 1.98 13.20
CA LEU A 296 -27.83 3.11 13.06
C LEU A 296 -28.42 4.20 12.15
N HIS A 297 -28.87 5.31 12.75
CA HIS A 297 -29.59 6.37 12.03
C HIS A 297 -28.83 6.99 10.84
N HIS A 298 -27.51 7.14 10.95
CA HIS A 298 -26.67 7.63 9.85
C HIS A 298 -26.60 6.65 8.65
N VAL A 299 -26.87 5.36 8.89
CA VAL A 299 -26.94 4.31 7.86
C VAL A 299 -28.33 4.30 7.23
N GLN A 300 -29.39 4.44 8.06
CA GLN A 300 -30.76 4.63 7.59
C GLN A 300 -30.87 5.80 6.61
N GLN A 301 -30.24 6.95 6.92
CA GLN A 301 -30.19 8.11 6.03
C GLN A 301 -29.54 7.78 4.67
N ARG A 302 -28.38 7.11 4.67
CA ARG A 302 -27.69 6.71 3.43
C ARG A 302 -28.46 5.66 2.63
N ILE A 303 -29.19 4.75 3.28
CA ILE A 303 -30.05 3.75 2.61
C ILE A 303 -31.30 4.43 2.04
N ASN A 304 -31.92 5.37 2.77
CA ASN A 304 -33.09 6.12 2.29
C ASN A 304 -32.73 6.96 1.04
N GLY A 305 -31.64 7.73 1.11
CA GLY A 305 -31.11 8.50 -0.03
C GLY A 305 -30.59 7.65 -1.20
N TRP A 306 -30.46 6.32 -1.03
CA TRP A 306 -30.10 5.37 -2.09
C TRP A 306 -31.35 4.72 -2.71
N LEU A 307 -32.26 4.18 -1.91
CA LEU A 307 -33.51 3.57 -2.36
C LEU A 307 -34.47 4.61 -2.95
N HIS A 308 -34.80 5.64 -2.17
CA HIS A 308 -35.78 6.68 -2.50
C HIS A 308 -35.13 7.92 -3.13
N ALA A 309 -34.01 7.75 -3.82
CA ALA A 309 -33.18 8.87 -4.28
C ALA A 309 -33.93 9.89 -5.18
N THR A 310 -34.97 9.44 -5.90
CA THR A 310 -35.78 10.22 -6.85
C THR A 310 -37.12 10.68 -6.27
N ASP A 311 -37.32 10.58 -4.96
CA ASP A 311 -38.44 11.21 -4.24
C ASP A 311 -38.07 12.65 -3.91
N ASP A 312 -38.89 13.63 -4.28
CA ASP A 312 -38.61 15.06 -4.04
C ASP A 312 -38.40 15.38 -2.56
N ALA A 313 -39.07 14.68 -1.65
CA ALA A 313 -38.90 14.84 -0.20
C ALA A 313 -37.56 14.28 0.30
N VAL A 314 -36.94 13.35 -0.42
CA VAL A 314 -35.61 12.78 -0.12
C VAL A 314 -34.50 13.51 -0.88
N PHE A 315 -34.80 14.07 -2.06
CA PHE A 315 -33.90 14.91 -2.83
C PHE A 315 -33.67 16.26 -2.16
N SER A 316 -34.73 16.95 -1.73
CA SER A 316 -34.64 18.25 -1.04
C SER A 316 -34.17 18.19 0.41
N ALA A 317 -34.15 17.01 1.04
CA ALA A 317 -33.76 16.84 2.43
C ALA A 317 -32.27 17.12 2.70
N ALA A 318 -31.97 17.75 3.83
CA ALA A 318 -30.60 17.93 4.31
C ALA A 318 -29.92 16.58 4.58
N GLY A 319 -28.83 16.28 3.86
CA GLY A 319 -28.17 14.96 3.89
C GLY A 319 -28.88 13.87 3.07
N GLY A 320 -29.88 14.25 2.27
CA GLY A 320 -30.62 13.39 1.35
C GLY A 320 -29.88 13.07 0.05
N SER A 321 -30.63 12.80 -1.02
CA SER A 321 -30.09 12.27 -2.28
C SER A 321 -29.56 13.33 -3.26
N TRP A 322 -29.69 14.62 -2.98
CA TRP A 322 -29.26 15.71 -3.87
C TRP A 322 -27.85 15.53 -4.44
N GLN A 323 -26.85 15.33 -3.57
CA GLN A 323 -25.44 15.16 -3.98
C GLN A 323 -25.26 13.96 -4.93
N LEU A 324 -25.97 12.86 -4.66
CA LEU A 324 -25.93 11.65 -5.48
C LEU A 324 -26.52 11.89 -6.87
N LEU A 325 -27.75 12.41 -6.92
CA LEU A 325 -28.43 12.61 -8.21
C LEU A 325 -27.77 13.72 -9.04
N THR A 326 -27.33 14.83 -8.44
CA THR A 326 -26.60 15.87 -9.19
C THR A 326 -25.28 15.34 -9.77
N GLY A 327 -24.57 14.46 -9.05
CA GLY A 327 -23.42 13.72 -9.60
C GLY A 327 -23.80 12.78 -10.75
N MET A 328 -24.92 12.07 -10.66
CA MET A 328 -25.42 11.23 -11.75
C MET A 328 -25.89 12.04 -12.97
N PHE A 329 -26.49 13.22 -12.77
CA PHE A 329 -26.87 14.14 -13.83
C PHE A 329 -25.63 14.68 -14.56
N GLY A 330 -24.58 15.10 -13.84
CA GLY A 330 -23.29 15.47 -14.44
C GLY A 330 -22.69 14.35 -15.31
N MET A 331 -22.65 13.11 -14.80
CA MET A 331 -22.23 11.95 -15.61
C MET A 331 -23.11 11.72 -16.84
N SER A 332 -24.41 11.97 -16.76
CA SER A 332 -25.32 11.85 -17.91
C SER A 332 -25.06 12.91 -18.98
N THR A 333 -24.74 14.15 -18.58
CA THR A 333 -24.35 15.25 -19.48
C THR A 333 -23.08 14.94 -20.26
N GLY A 334 -22.13 14.21 -19.65
CA GLY A 334 -20.92 13.76 -20.33
C GLY A 334 -21.15 12.69 -21.41
N GLY A 335 -22.21 11.89 -21.30
CA GLY A 335 -22.55 10.86 -22.28
C GLY A 335 -21.38 9.90 -22.57
N LEU A 336 -21.12 9.60 -23.85
CA LEU A 336 -20.07 8.66 -24.25
C LEU A 336 -18.66 9.25 -24.27
N MET A 337 -18.50 10.52 -24.64
CA MET A 337 -17.20 11.15 -24.96
C MET A 337 -16.80 12.32 -24.04
N GLY A 338 -17.71 12.74 -23.16
CA GLY A 338 -17.54 13.88 -22.25
C GLY A 338 -18.03 15.19 -22.86
N ALA A 339 -18.40 16.14 -21.99
CA ALA A 339 -18.61 17.54 -22.36
C ALA A 339 -17.30 18.23 -22.81
N GLY A 340 -16.14 17.61 -22.52
CA GLY A 340 -14.81 18.13 -22.76
C GLY A 340 -14.15 18.66 -21.49
N TRP A 341 -12.84 18.45 -21.36
CA TRP A 341 -12.07 18.89 -20.19
C TRP A 341 -12.20 20.41 -19.96
N GLY A 342 -12.51 20.80 -18.73
CA GLY A 342 -12.77 22.18 -18.33
C GLY A 342 -14.15 22.74 -18.69
N LYS A 343 -15.02 22.00 -19.42
CA LYS A 343 -16.33 22.49 -19.90
C LYS A 343 -17.55 22.09 -19.04
N GLY A 344 -17.39 21.17 -18.09
CA GLY A 344 -18.44 20.79 -17.14
C GLY A 344 -18.70 21.84 -16.05
N SER A 345 -19.73 21.59 -15.24
CA SER A 345 -20.18 22.41 -14.11
C SER A 345 -20.03 21.69 -12.76
N PRO A 346 -18.81 21.23 -12.38
CA PRO A 346 -18.63 20.38 -11.20
C PRO A 346 -18.81 21.10 -9.86
N THR A 347 -18.91 22.43 -9.83
CA THR A 347 -19.31 23.20 -8.64
C THR A 347 -20.76 22.94 -8.23
N LEU A 348 -21.58 22.34 -9.11
CA LEU A 348 -22.92 21.85 -8.78
C LEU A 348 -22.90 20.63 -7.84
N VAL A 349 -21.77 19.93 -7.69
CA VAL A 349 -21.65 18.75 -6.83
C VAL A 349 -20.77 19.09 -5.64
N THR A 350 -21.34 19.11 -4.43
CA THR A 350 -20.56 19.31 -3.22
C THR A 350 -19.53 18.19 -3.06
N PHE A 351 -18.32 18.56 -2.63
CA PHE A 351 -17.19 17.64 -2.49
C PHE A 351 -16.80 16.90 -3.80
N ALA A 352 -16.99 17.54 -4.97
CA ALA A 352 -16.53 17.05 -6.28
C ALA A 352 -15.02 16.74 -6.37
N ASN A 353 -14.22 17.12 -5.36
CA ASN A 353 -12.80 16.82 -5.25
C ASN A 353 -12.49 15.50 -4.48
N SER A 354 -13.42 14.95 -3.70
CA SER A 354 -13.24 13.69 -2.94
C SER A 354 -13.83 12.47 -3.67
N ASP A 355 -14.76 11.75 -3.04
CA ASP A 355 -15.56 10.67 -3.62
C ASP A 355 -16.22 11.04 -4.96
N PHE A 356 -16.81 12.23 -5.07
CA PHE A 356 -17.50 12.69 -6.28
C PHE A 356 -16.60 13.14 -7.44
N ILE A 357 -15.27 13.02 -7.32
CA ILE A 357 -14.35 13.29 -8.44
C ILE A 357 -14.59 12.37 -9.64
N PHE A 358 -15.10 11.16 -9.41
CA PHE A 358 -15.48 10.24 -10.49
C PHE A 358 -16.68 10.77 -11.29
N ALA A 359 -17.64 11.43 -10.64
CA ALA A 359 -18.78 12.05 -11.33
C ALA A 359 -18.32 13.21 -12.22
N SER A 360 -17.43 14.05 -11.69
CA SER A 360 -16.83 15.18 -12.43
C SER A 360 -16.01 14.72 -13.64
N LEU A 361 -15.24 13.63 -13.50
CA LEU A 361 -14.52 13.02 -14.61
C LEU A 361 -15.46 12.33 -15.62
N GLY A 362 -16.60 11.80 -15.17
CA GLY A 362 -17.67 11.29 -16.04
C GLY A 362 -18.39 12.39 -16.83
N GLU A 363 -18.57 13.58 -16.24
CA GLU A 363 -19.07 14.76 -16.96
C GLU A 363 -18.09 15.20 -18.06
N GLU A 364 -16.80 15.33 -17.75
CA GLU A 364 -15.85 15.96 -18.68
C GLU A 364 -15.18 15.00 -19.67
N LEU A 365 -15.02 13.72 -19.33
CA LEU A 365 -14.42 12.68 -20.19
C LEU A 365 -15.41 11.58 -20.62
N GLY A 366 -16.66 11.63 -20.13
CA GLY A 366 -17.71 10.68 -20.48
C GLY A 366 -17.47 9.26 -19.96
N LEU A 367 -18.30 8.35 -20.46
CA LEU A 367 -18.13 6.91 -20.26
C LEU A 367 -16.77 6.40 -20.74
N THR A 368 -16.24 6.94 -21.86
CA THR A 368 -14.96 6.49 -22.42
C THR A 368 -13.78 6.76 -21.48
N GLY A 369 -13.68 7.97 -20.92
CA GLY A 369 -12.59 8.30 -19.99
C GLY A 369 -12.73 7.62 -18.63
N THR A 370 -13.95 7.49 -18.10
CA THR A 370 -14.19 6.77 -16.84
C THR A 370 -13.92 5.26 -16.96
N LEU A 371 -14.22 4.64 -18.11
CA LEU A 371 -13.78 3.28 -18.42
C LEU A 371 -12.25 3.16 -18.55
N ALA A 372 -11.57 4.15 -19.14
CA ALA A 372 -10.10 4.15 -19.20
C ALA A 372 -9.45 4.22 -17.80
N ILE A 373 -10.02 5.02 -16.89
CA ILE A 373 -9.61 5.09 -15.47
C ILE A 373 -9.86 3.75 -14.75
N LEU A 374 -11.03 3.13 -14.96
CA LEU A 374 -11.33 1.79 -14.45
C LEU A 374 -10.35 0.72 -14.97
N MET A 375 -9.92 0.83 -16.24
CA MET A 375 -8.91 -0.06 -16.82
C MET A 375 -7.51 0.15 -16.23
N LEU A 376 -7.10 1.39 -15.92
CA LEU A 376 -5.85 1.66 -15.18
C LEU A 376 -5.86 1.01 -13.79
N TYR A 377 -6.98 1.13 -13.07
CA TYR A 377 -7.18 0.46 -11.79
C TYR A 377 -7.16 -1.07 -11.93
N LEU A 378 -7.87 -1.63 -12.91
CA LEU A 378 -7.91 -3.07 -13.17
C LEU A 378 -6.50 -3.62 -13.47
N VAL A 379 -5.69 -2.90 -14.25
CA VAL A 379 -4.28 -3.25 -14.51
C VAL A 379 -3.46 -3.23 -13.21
N LEU A 380 -3.60 -2.21 -12.36
CA LEU A 380 -2.88 -2.12 -11.09
C LEU A 380 -3.23 -3.31 -10.16
N ILE A 381 -4.51 -3.63 -10.01
CA ILE A 381 -5.01 -4.76 -9.22
C ILE A 381 -4.50 -6.09 -9.81
N GLN A 382 -4.60 -6.27 -11.14
CA GLN A 382 -4.14 -7.46 -11.85
C GLN A 382 -2.64 -7.71 -11.65
N ARG A 383 -1.83 -6.64 -11.64
CA ARG A 383 -0.37 -6.73 -11.42
C ARG A 383 0.00 -7.07 -9.98
N GLY A 384 -0.76 -6.57 -9.01
CA GLY A 384 -0.63 -6.98 -7.61
C GLY A 384 -1.00 -8.45 -7.38
N LEU A 385 -2.12 -8.91 -7.93
CA LEU A 385 -2.53 -10.33 -7.86
C LEU A 385 -1.57 -11.26 -8.62
N ARG A 386 -1.08 -10.87 -9.80
CA ARG A 386 -0.05 -11.60 -10.55
C ARG A 386 1.27 -11.69 -9.76
N THR A 387 1.61 -10.63 -9.02
CA THR A 387 2.76 -10.62 -8.10
C THR A 387 2.57 -11.66 -6.99
N ALA A 388 1.38 -11.77 -6.40
CA ALA A 388 1.08 -12.81 -5.42
C ALA A 388 1.30 -14.22 -5.99
N VAL A 389 0.71 -14.56 -7.15
CA VAL A 389 0.89 -15.87 -7.80
C VAL A 389 2.38 -16.19 -8.07
N SER A 390 3.18 -15.17 -8.38
CA SER A 390 4.61 -15.30 -8.70
C SER A 390 5.53 -15.44 -7.48
N LEU A 391 5.04 -15.18 -6.25
CA LEU A 391 5.84 -15.29 -5.03
C LEU A 391 6.06 -16.74 -4.60
N ARG A 392 7.14 -16.99 -3.85
CA ARG A 392 7.55 -18.34 -3.42
C ARG A 392 7.14 -18.66 -1.98
N ASP A 393 6.86 -17.66 -1.15
CA ASP A 393 6.52 -17.80 0.26
C ASP A 393 5.03 -17.48 0.52
N GLY A 394 4.49 -18.01 1.62
CA GLY A 394 3.09 -17.75 1.99
C GLY A 394 2.82 -16.32 2.44
N PHE A 395 3.78 -15.65 3.09
CA PHE A 395 3.58 -14.31 3.66
C PHE A 395 3.47 -13.26 2.55
N GLY A 396 4.40 -13.26 1.60
CA GLY A 396 4.35 -12.42 0.43
C GLY A 396 3.08 -12.64 -0.40
N LYS A 397 2.64 -13.91 -0.57
CA LYS A 397 1.38 -14.26 -1.23
C LYS A 397 0.17 -13.58 -0.57
N LEU A 398 -0.04 -13.80 0.73
CA LEU A 398 -1.19 -13.25 1.45
C LEU A 398 -1.17 -11.72 1.52
N LEU A 399 0.01 -11.13 1.73
CA LEU A 399 0.14 -9.67 1.75
C LEU A 399 -0.15 -9.06 0.37
N ALA A 400 0.40 -9.62 -0.71
CA ALA A 400 0.12 -9.15 -2.07
C ALA A 400 -1.37 -9.27 -2.43
N VAL A 401 -2.04 -10.38 -2.08
CA VAL A 401 -3.49 -10.53 -2.28
C VAL A 401 -4.28 -9.50 -1.46
N GLY A 402 -4.03 -9.42 -0.15
CA GLY A 402 -4.77 -8.51 0.73
C GLY A 402 -4.65 -7.05 0.30
N LEU A 403 -3.43 -6.59 -0.02
CA LEU A 403 -3.18 -5.23 -0.49
C LEU A 403 -3.85 -4.94 -1.85
N SER A 404 -3.79 -5.88 -2.80
CA SER A 404 -4.43 -5.71 -4.12
C SER A 404 -5.96 -5.69 -4.01
N PHE A 405 -6.52 -6.54 -3.16
CA PHE A 405 -7.96 -6.62 -2.93
C PHE A 405 -8.48 -5.42 -2.12
N ALA A 406 -7.71 -4.89 -1.16
CA ALA A 406 -8.09 -3.68 -0.43
C ALA A 406 -8.26 -2.48 -1.36
N ILE A 407 -7.37 -2.32 -2.36
CA ILE A 407 -7.53 -1.34 -3.44
C ILE A 407 -8.78 -1.63 -4.27
N ALA A 408 -8.95 -2.87 -4.75
CA ALA A 408 -10.09 -3.27 -5.58
C ALA A 408 -11.45 -3.01 -4.90
N LEU A 409 -11.57 -3.38 -3.62
CA LEU A 409 -12.77 -3.18 -2.83
C LEU A 409 -13.02 -1.70 -2.53
N GLN A 410 -11.97 -0.90 -2.29
CA GLN A 410 -12.12 0.55 -2.12
C GLN A 410 -12.67 1.21 -3.39
N ILE A 411 -12.17 0.84 -4.57
CA ILE A 411 -12.65 1.36 -5.86
C ILE A 411 -14.11 0.94 -6.10
N PHE A 412 -14.44 -0.34 -5.85
CA PHE A 412 -15.82 -0.84 -5.95
C PHE A 412 -16.77 -0.10 -5.00
N VAL A 413 -16.38 0.13 -3.74
CA VAL A 413 -17.23 0.78 -2.75
C VAL A 413 -17.44 2.28 -3.05
N VAL A 414 -16.45 2.99 -3.58
CA VAL A 414 -16.60 4.41 -3.95
C VAL A 414 -17.41 4.56 -5.23
N ILE A 415 -17.01 3.91 -6.32
CA ILE A 415 -17.69 4.04 -7.61
C ILE A 415 -19.08 3.43 -7.55
N GLY A 416 -19.27 2.31 -6.84
CA GLY A 416 -20.58 1.73 -6.58
C GLY A 416 -21.51 2.66 -5.79
N GLY A 417 -20.97 3.48 -4.90
CA GLY A 417 -21.72 4.53 -4.22
C GLY A 417 -22.16 5.65 -5.17
N VAL A 418 -21.20 6.24 -5.91
CA VAL A 418 -21.44 7.35 -6.86
C VAL A 418 -22.36 6.95 -8.03
N THR A 419 -22.36 5.67 -8.42
CA THR A 419 -23.23 5.12 -9.47
C THR A 419 -24.55 4.53 -8.95
N ARG A 420 -24.87 4.69 -7.65
CA ARG A 420 -26.08 4.16 -6.98
C ARG A 420 -26.21 2.62 -7.01
N LEU A 421 -25.14 1.88 -7.34
CA LEU A 421 -25.10 0.41 -7.22
C LEU A 421 -25.18 -0.04 -5.75
N ILE A 422 -24.61 0.74 -4.83
CA ILE A 422 -24.70 0.56 -3.37
C ILE A 422 -24.92 1.93 -2.69
N PRO A 423 -25.26 1.99 -1.39
CA PRO A 423 -25.32 3.26 -0.65
C PRO A 423 -23.97 3.99 -0.59
N LEU A 424 -24.01 5.34 -0.59
CA LEU A 424 -22.83 6.19 -0.46
C LEU A 424 -22.11 5.99 0.89
N THR A 425 -20.78 5.86 0.83
CA THR A 425 -19.92 5.61 2.00
C THR A 425 -18.97 6.76 2.35
N GLY A 426 -18.68 7.69 1.43
CA GLY A 426 -17.75 8.80 1.66
C GLY A 426 -16.27 8.42 1.67
N LEU A 427 -15.89 7.27 1.12
CA LEU A 427 -14.49 6.87 0.92
C LEU A 427 -13.86 7.58 -0.29
N THR A 428 -12.54 7.76 -0.28
CA THR A 428 -11.81 8.44 -1.37
C THR A 428 -11.28 7.44 -2.40
N LEU A 429 -11.18 7.85 -3.68
CA LEU A 429 -10.60 7.01 -4.73
C LEU A 429 -9.05 6.96 -4.63
N PRO A 430 -8.43 5.76 -4.61
CA PRO A 430 -6.98 5.61 -4.54
C PRO A 430 -6.21 6.42 -5.59
N PHE A 431 -5.18 7.14 -5.16
CA PHE A 431 -4.31 8.04 -5.96
C PHE A 431 -4.98 9.28 -6.58
N LEU A 432 -6.28 9.23 -6.86
CA LEU A 432 -6.97 10.16 -7.76
C LEU A 432 -7.77 11.23 -7.00
N ALA A 433 -8.48 10.87 -5.93
CA ALA A 433 -9.29 11.81 -5.14
C ALA A 433 -8.46 12.64 -4.14
N TYR A 434 -9.00 13.78 -3.71
CA TYR A 434 -8.52 14.50 -2.53
C TYR A 434 -8.75 13.65 -1.28
N GLY A 435 -7.67 13.40 -0.53
CA GLY A 435 -7.73 12.54 0.66
C GLY A 435 -6.34 12.18 1.19
N GLY A 436 -5.70 13.09 1.91
CA GLY A 436 -4.27 13.01 2.25
C GLY A 436 -3.80 11.69 2.86
N SER A 437 -4.51 11.17 3.86
CA SER A 437 -4.18 9.87 4.46
C SER A 437 -4.37 8.70 3.51
N SER A 438 -5.41 8.72 2.67
CA SER A 438 -5.63 7.66 1.68
C SER A 438 -4.57 7.71 0.58
N LEU A 439 -4.16 8.91 0.15
CA LEU A 439 -3.08 9.09 -0.82
C LEU A 439 -1.74 8.57 -0.27
N ILE A 440 -1.38 8.93 0.96
CA ILE A 440 -0.21 8.36 1.65
C ILE A 440 -0.31 6.84 1.78
N ALA A 441 -1.44 6.31 2.26
CA ALA A 441 -1.62 4.88 2.46
C ALA A 441 -1.50 4.11 1.13
N ASN A 442 -2.11 4.60 0.06
CA ASN A 442 -2.03 3.99 -1.27
C ASN A 442 -0.61 4.05 -1.86
N TRP A 443 0.15 5.13 -1.64
CA TRP A 443 1.59 5.17 -1.98
C TRP A 443 2.41 4.14 -1.18
N VAL A 444 2.14 3.96 0.12
CA VAL A 444 2.78 2.92 0.95
C VAL A 444 2.39 1.51 0.45
N ILE A 445 1.13 1.28 0.09
CA ILE A 445 0.65 0.02 -0.50
C ILE A 445 1.40 -0.27 -1.82
N LEU A 446 1.56 0.74 -2.69
CA LEU A 446 2.30 0.58 -3.95
C LEU A 446 3.77 0.25 -3.72
N ALA A 447 4.44 0.89 -2.76
CA ALA A 447 5.82 0.58 -2.39
C ALA A 447 5.97 -0.87 -1.90
N LEU A 448 5.02 -1.36 -1.09
CA LEU A 448 4.97 -2.77 -0.67
C LEU A 448 4.76 -3.71 -1.87
N LEU A 449 3.80 -3.42 -2.76
CA LEU A 449 3.53 -4.22 -3.96
C LEU A 449 4.74 -4.25 -4.93
N LEU A 450 5.44 -3.13 -5.12
CA LEU A 450 6.68 -3.08 -5.92
C LEU A 450 7.79 -3.91 -5.29
N ARG A 451 8.01 -3.83 -3.97
CA ARG A 451 9.02 -4.65 -3.27
C ARG A 451 8.69 -6.15 -3.30
N LEU A 452 7.41 -6.49 -3.19
CA LEU A 452 6.92 -7.86 -3.37
C LEU A 452 7.18 -8.35 -4.81
N SER A 453 6.94 -7.50 -5.81
CA SER A 453 7.16 -7.83 -7.22
C SER A 453 8.64 -7.93 -7.63
N ASP A 454 9.49 -7.07 -7.06
CA ASP A 454 10.95 -7.16 -7.16
C ASP A 454 11.45 -8.54 -6.69
N ALA A 455 11.04 -8.97 -5.50
CA ALA A 455 11.41 -10.28 -4.97
C ALA A 455 10.78 -11.47 -5.73
N ALA A 456 9.59 -11.30 -6.31
CA ALA A 456 8.93 -12.34 -7.10
C ALA A 456 9.62 -12.60 -8.45
N ARG A 457 10.25 -11.56 -9.04
CA ARG A 457 10.73 -11.58 -10.43
C ARG A 457 12.25 -11.52 -10.57
N ARG A 458 12.97 -11.11 -9.52
CA ARG A 458 14.42 -11.19 -9.38
C ARG A 458 14.92 -12.59 -9.79
N PRO A 459 15.97 -12.70 -10.63
CA PRO A 459 16.55 -13.99 -10.98
C PRO A 459 16.95 -14.80 -9.75
N ALA A 460 16.77 -16.11 -9.82
CA ALA A 460 17.34 -17.00 -8.82
C ALA A 460 18.86 -17.01 -9.01
N THR A 461 19.55 -16.27 -8.14
CA THR A 461 21.00 -16.44 -7.93
C THR A 461 21.20 -17.88 -7.49
N HIS A 462 21.62 -18.73 -8.43
CA HIS A 462 22.25 -19.98 -8.07
C HIS A 462 23.48 -19.58 -7.25
N ALA A 463 23.62 -20.15 -6.05
CA ALA A 463 24.98 -20.29 -5.52
C ALA A 463 25.78 -21.07 -6.57
N PRO A 464 27.10 -20.84 -6.73
CA PRO A 464 27.91 -21.74 -7.52
C PRO A 464 27.64 -23.15 -6.99
N ARG A 465 27.17 -24.04 -7.87
CA ARG A 465 27.22 -25.47 -7.55
C ARG A 465 28.69 -25.76 -7.40
N ILE A 466 29.12 -26.05 -6.17
CA ILE A 466 30.30 -26.88 -5.98
C ILE A 466 29.92 -28.18 -6.69
N ILE A 467 30.50 -28.38 -7.87
CA ILE A 467 30.29 -29.61 -8.63
C ILE A 467 31.07 -30.65 -7.86
N ASP A 468 30.37 -31.51 -7.12
CA ASP A 468 31.00 -32.69 -6.56
C ASP A 468 31.51 -33.52 -7.74
N THR A 469 32.84 -33.63 -7.86
CA THR A 469 33.47 -34.34 -8.96
C THR A 469 33.15 -35.84 -8.91
N ALA A 470 32.65 -36.35 -7.77
CA ALA A 470 32.09 -37.69 -7.65
C ALA A 470 30.75 -37.88 -8.41
N GLU A 471 29.98 -36.81 -8.66
CA GLU A 471 28.77 -36.87 -9.51
C GLU A 471 29.08 -36.78 -11.02
N LEU A 472 30.28 -36.34 -11.41
CA LEU A 472 30.68 -36.25 -12.82
C LEU A 472 30.86 -37.65 -13.46
N PRO A 473 30.48 -37.83 -14.74
CA PRO A 473 30.86 -38.99 -15.54
C PRO A 473 32.38 -39.19 -15.54
N VAL A 474 32.85 -40.45 -15.53
CA VAL A 474 34.26 -40.80 -15.30
C VAL A 474 35.23 -40.14 -16.31
N SER A 475 34.82 -39.96 -17.57
CA SER A 475 35.59 -39.23 -18.59
C SER A 475 35.77 -37.74 -18.26
N LEU A 476 34.69 -37.08 -17.83
CA LEU A 476 34.68 -35.66 -17.45
C LEU A 476 35.40 -35.43 -16.12
N ARG A 477 35.29 -36.38 -15.18
CA ARG A 477 36.06 -36.36 -13.93
C ARG A 477 37.56 -36.41 -14.19
N ARG A 478 38.01 -37.30 -15.08
CA ARG A 478 39.43 -37.37 -15.49
C ARG A 478 39.88 -36.06 -16.08
N GLN A 479 39.22 -35.53 -17.11
CA GLN A 479 39.60 -34.26 -17.73
C GLN A 479 39.73 -33.09 -16.73
N VAL A 480 38.89 -33.02 -15.68
CA VAL A 480 39.00 -32.01 -14.62
C VAL A 480 40.15 -32.30 -13.64
N GLN A 481 40.46 -33.56 -13.36
CA GLN A 481 41.61 -33.96 -12.53
C GLN A 481 42.95 -33.80 -13.28
N ASP A 482 42.97 -34.12 -14.57
CA ASP A 482 44.14 -34.04 -15.44
C ASP A 482 44.53 -32.55 -15.63
N ALA A 483 43.56 -31.67 -15.96
CA ALA A 483 43.81 -30.24 -16.10
C ALA A 483 44.24 -29.57 -14.77
N GLY A 484 43.64 -29.95 -13.64
CA GLY A 484 44.07 -29.47 -12.32
C GLY A 484 45.43 -30.01 -11.87
N ALA A 485 45.92 -31.09 -12.47
CA ALA A 485 47.29 -31.56 -12.30
C ALA A 485 48.26 -30.79 -13.20
N GLU A 486 47.86 -30.38 -14.41
CA GLU A 486 48.65 -29.50 -15.28
C GLU A 486 48.86 -28.12 -14.64
N GLU A 487 47.81 -27.46 -14.13
CA GLU A 487 47.91 -26.19 -13.39
C GLU A 487 48.84 -26.30 -12.16
N ALA A 488 48.72 -27.38 -11.39
CA ALA A 488 49.58 -27.64 -10.22
C ALA A 488 51.04 -27.99 -10.58
N ILE A 489 51.30 -28.46 -11.81
CA ILE A 489 52.66 -28.68 -12.31
C ILE A 489 53.28 -27.37 -12.79
N GLU A 490 52.53 -26.48 -13.44
CA GLU A 490 53.03 -25.13 -13.77
C GLU A 490 53.35 -24.32 -12.50
N GLU A 491 52.47 -24.33 -11.48
CA GLU A 491 52.68 -23.60 -10.22
C GLU A 491 53.91 -24.12 -9.43
N VAL A 492 54.23 -25.42 -9.52
CA VAL A 492 55.44 -26.02 -8.90
C VAL A 492 56.72 -25.78 -9.71
N VAL A 493 56.62 -25.47 -11.01
CA VAL A 493 57.77 -25.19 -11.86
C VAL A 493 58.28 -23.74 -11.72
N ASP A 494 57.39 -22.79 -11.39
CA ASP A 494 57.76 -21.36 -11.24
C ASP A 494 58.47 -21.05 -9.90
N ASP A 495 58.11 -21.72 -8.80
CA ASP A 495 58.67 -21.48 -7.44
C ASP A 495 60.02 -22.20 -7.17
N SER A 496 60.87 -22.34 -8.19
CA SER A 496 62.22 -22.94 -8.08
C SER A 496 63.30 -21.86 -7.82
N PRO A 497 63.92 -21.79 -6.63
CA PRO A 497 64.83 -20.71 -6.27
C PRO A 497 66.16 -20.77 -7.05
N GLY A 498 66.33 -19.82 -7.99
CA GLY A 498 67.46 -19.76 -8.90
C GLY A 498 68.79 -19.32 -8.28
N GLY A 499 69.57 -20.28 -7.77
CA GLY A 499 71.04 -20.28 -7.85
C GLY A 499 71.85 -19.45 -6.84
N PHE A 500 72.66 -20.15 -6.03
CA PHE A 500 73.87 -19.60 -5.41
C PHE A 500 75.12 -20.33 -5.97
N PRO A 501 76.20 -19.63 -6.36
CA PRO A 501 77.50 -20.24 -6.60
C PRO A 501 78.14 -20.76 -5.31
N GLN A 502 79.09 -21.69 -5.45
CA GLN A 502 79.76 -22.39 -4.35
C GLN A 502 81.28 -22.15 -4.42
N ASP A 503 81.88 -21.69 -3.31
CA ASP A 503 83.34 -21.58 -3.13
C ASP A 503 83.67 -21.50 -1.62
N GLY A 504 84.87 -21.95 -1.20
CA GLY A 504 85.54 -21.51 0.05
C GLY A 504 85.30 -22.29 1.35
N ASP A 505 86.07 -23.37 1.53
CA ASP A 505 86.90 -23.74 2.70
C ASP A 505 86.44 -23.64 4.19
N ASP A 506 86.87 -24.70 4.92
CA ASP A 506 87.30 -24.79 6.33
C ASP A 506 86.37 -24.66 7.58
N ALA A 507 86.47 -25.73 8.39
CA ALA A 507 86.53 -25.82 9.85
C ALA A 507 85.42 -25.27 10.79
N GLY A 508 84.94 -26.15 11.69
CA GLY A 508 84.72 -25.74 13.10
C GLY A 508 83.51 -26.29 13.88
N TYR A 509 83.79 -27.18 14.83
CA TYR A 509 83.16 -27.37 16.15
C TYR A 509 81.62 -27.50 16.35
N ALA A 510 81.29 -28.63 17.01
CA ALA A 510 80.01 -29.08 17.53
C ALA A 510 79.31 -28.21 18.62
N ALA A 511 77.98 -28.40 18.75
CA ALA A 511 77.26 -28.53 20.02
C ALA A 511 75.88 -29.21 19.82
N ALA A 512 75.23 -29.65 20.92
CA ALA A 512 74.02 -30.49 20.94
C ALA A 512 72.96 -29.98 21.99
N PRO A 513 71.74 -30.55 22.11
CA PRO A 513 70.51 -29.73 22.28
C PRO A 513 69.66 -29.93 23.56
N THR A 514 68.65 -29.05 23.74
CA THR A 514 67.40 -29.19 24.54
C THR A 514 66.30 -28.32 23.88
N GLY A 515 64.98 -28.50 24.10
CA GLY A 515 64.22 -29.49 24.85
C GLY A 515 62.68 -29.32 24.73
N ALA A 516 61.93 -30.34 25.13
CA ALA A 516 60.46 -30.46 25.30
C ALA A 516 59.86 -29.48 26.37
N GLU A 517 58.54 -29.31 26.65
CA GLU A 517 57.22 -29.92 26.29
C GLU A 517 56.10 -28.87 26.62
N ALA A 518 54.99 -28.71 25.87
CA ALA A 518 53.63 -29.30 26.01
C ALA A 518 52.65 -28.81 27.13
N TYR A 519 51.33 -28.93 26.86
CA TYR A 519 50.13 -28.83 27.74
C TYR A 519 49.41 -27.48 28.08
N ALA A 520 48.10 -27.61 28.41
CA ALA A 520 47.04 -26.64 28.81
C ALA A 520 45.90 -27.46 29.53
N PRO A 521 44.67 -26.97 29.90
CA PRO A 521 44.01 -25.63 29.86
C PRO A 521 43.26 -25.25 31.19
N TYR A 522 42.04 -24.64 31.11
CA TYR A 522 41.11 -24.12 32.17
C TYR A 522 41.48 -22.75 32.79
N GLY A 523 40.56 -21.91 33.33
CA GLY A 523 39.09 -21.96 33.47
C GLY A 523 38.53 -20.62 34.06
N ALA A 524 37.21 -20.47 34.26
CA ALA A 524 36.55 -19.26 34.83
C ALA A 524 35.85 -19.56 36.18
N PRO A 525 35.65 -18.58 37.11
CA PRO A 525 34.43 -17.74 37.08
C PRO A 525 34.58 -16.31 37.69
N ALA A 526 33.45 -15.63 37.97
CA ALA A 526 33.29 -14.34 38.67
C ALA A 526 32.37 -14.53 39.92
N PRO A 527 31.90 -13.51 40.71
CA PRO A 527 32.10 -12.04 40.66
C PRO A 527 32.42 -11.35 42.03
N GLY A 528 32.53 -10.01 42.07
CA GLY A 528 32.59 -9.23 43.33
C GLY A 528 32.57 -7.69 43.17
N ASN A 529 31.99 -6.99 44.16
CA ASN A 529 31.91 -5.52 44.36
C ASN A 529 31.52 -5.32 45.87
N PRO A 530 31.79 -4.21 46.63
CA PRO A 530 31.41 -2.80 46.33
C PRO A 530 32.30 -1.67 46.95
N VAL A 531 31.78 -0.42 47.02
CA VAL A 531 31.96 0.68 48.04
C VAL A 531 32.50 2.07 47.57
N HIS A 532 31.63 3.10 47.74
CA HIS A 532 31.76 4.56 48.05
C HIS A 532 33.03 5.41 47.75
N ASP A 533 32.94 6.74 47.50
CA ASP A 533 31.89 7.77 47.80
C ASP A 533 31.14 8.29 46.52
N GLY A 534 30.44 9.44 46.36
CA GLY A 534 30.10 10.66 47.15
C GLY A 534 31.08 11.86 46.97
N SER A 535 30.80 13.12 47.37
CA SER A 535 29.61 13.72 48.03
C SER A 535 29.09 15.00 47.26
N PRO A 536 28.43 16.07 47.81
CA PRO A 536 27.07 16.41 47.35
C PRO A 536 26.81 17.85 46.87
N THR A 537 25.60 18.12 46.36
CA THR A 537 24.97 19.46 46.35
C THR A 537 23.45 19.34 46.52
N VAL A 538 22.83 20.30 47.20
CA VAL A 538 21.41 20.29 47.64
C VAL A 538 20.75 21.64 47.29
N THR A 539 19.40 21.71 47.40
CA THR A 539 18.49 22.87 47.26
C THR A 539 17.90 23.11 45.85
N VAL A 540 16.65 23.58 45.67
CA VAL A 540 15.45 23.66 46.55
C VAL A 540 14.18 23.63 45.68
N SER A 541 13.03 23.32 46.27
CA SER A 541 11.68 23.53 45.71
C SER A 541 10.86 24.22 46.82
N PRO A 542 10.00 25.23 46.56
CA PRO A 542 8.85 25.17 45.63
C PRO A 542 8.61 26.44 44.78
N GLU A 543 7.54 26.45 43.98
CA GLU A 543 6.43 27.44 44.01
C GLU A 543 5.31 27.01 43.01
N ALA A 544 4.08 27.54 43.12
CA ALA A 544 2.95 27.20 42.23
C ALA A 544 2.35 28.44 41.51
N PRO A 545 1.92 28.34 40.23
CA PRO A 545 1.21 29.44 39.54
C PRO A 545 -0.28 29.60 39.93
N PRO A 546 -0.90 30.78 39.68
CA PRO A 546 -2.14 31.22 40.33
C PRO A 546 -3.46 30.86 39.59
N PRO A 547 -4.63 31.01 40.27
CA PRO A 547 -5.97 30.88 39.67
C PRO A 547 -6.31 31.96 38.60
N PRO A 548 -7.34 31.73 37.77
CA PRO A 548 -7.67 32.59 36.63
C PRO A 548 -8.22 33.97 37.03
N ARG A 549 -7.90 35.00 36.23
CA ARG A 549 -8.52 36.32 36.32
C ARG A 549 -9.87 36.32 35.60
N THR A 550 -10.92 36.76 36.29
CA THR A 550 -12.12 37.29 35.64
C THR A 550 -11.85 38.67 35.07
N ALA A 551 -12.49 39.00 33.95
CA ALA A 551 -12.82 40.38 33.62
C ALA A 551 -14.23 40.69 34.16
N PRO A 552 -14.51 41.92 34.61
CA PRO A 552 -15.88 42.43 34.71
C PRO A 552 -16.45 42.68 33.29
N ASP A 553 -17.57 43.40 33.22
CA ASP A 553 -18.29 43.81 32.00
C ASP A 553 -19.11 42.69 31.36
N GLY A 554 -20.26 42.41 31.99
CA GLY A 554 -21.24 41.44 31.51
C GLY A 554 -22.21 42.04 30.49
N GLU A 555 -21.92 41.91 29.20
CA GLU A 555 -22.95 41.92 28.15
C GLU A 555 -23.03 40.56 27.45
N THR A 556 -24.25 40.12 27.19
CA THR A 556 -24.53 38.79 26.60
C THR A 556 -24.68 38.87 25.09
N LEU A 557 -23.79 38.21 24.35
CA LEU A 557 -24.04 37.87 22.95
C LEU A 557 -24.17 36.36 22.77
N ARG A 558 -25.40 35.92 22.49
CA ARG A 558 -25.73 34.53 22.17
C ARG A 558 -25.19 34.14 20.80
N SER A 559 -24.81 32.88 20.63
CA SER A 559 -24.53 32.30 19.33
C SER A 559 -25.81 32.10 18.51
N SER A 560 -25.97 32.87 17.42
CA SER A 560 -26.81 32.44 16.28
C SER A 560 -26.62 33.33 15.04
N ARG A 561 -26.15 32.74 13.93
CA ARG A 561 -26.93 32.52 12.70
C ARG A 561 -26.05 31.94 11.59
N ALA A 562 -26.62 31.05 10.79
CA ALA A 562 -26.10 30.72 9.46
C ALA A 562 -26.61 31.76 8.44
N PRO A 563 -25.96 31.93 7.28
CA PRO A 563 -26.53 32.67 6.16
C PRO A 563 -27.84 31.99 5.71
N GLY A 564 -28.93 32.75 5.71
CA GLY A 564 -30.21 32.31 5.15
C GLY A 564 -30.35 32.71 3.69
N PHE A 565 -31.13 31.95 2.93
CA PHE A 565 -31.66 32.39 1.64
C PHE A 565 -32.43 33.70 1.81
N THR A 566 -32.21 34.67 0.92
CA THR A 566 -33.11 35.83 0.78
C THR A 566 -34.28 35.44 -0.10
N ASP A 567 -35.48 35.51 0.47
CA ASP A 567 -36.75 35.27 -0.23
C ASP A 567 -37.13 36.55 -1.01
N ASP A 568 -36.95 36.54 -2.33
CA ASP A 568 -37.20 37.68 -3.21
C ASP A 568 -38.57 37.51 -3.92
N SER A 569 -39.63 37.64 -3.13
CA SER A 569 -41.00 37.28 -3.49
C SER A 569 -41.91 38.47 -3.82
N ASP A 570 -41.44 39.43 -4.63
CA ASP A 570 -42.37 40.33 -5.33
C ASP A 570 -41.86 40.87 -6.70
N ARG A 571 -42.38 40.29 -7.80
CA ARG A 571 -42.78 40.97 -9.07
C ARG A 571 -42.98 39.98 -10.22
N ARG A 572 -44.26 39.75 -10.58
CA ARG A 572 -44.83 39.96 -11.95
C ARG A 572 -46.21 39.28 -12.06
N GLN A 573 -47.25 40.09 -12.24
CA GLN A 573 -48.46 39.67 -12.94
C GLN A 573 -48.81 40.68 -14.04
N GLN A 574 -48.68 40.22 -15.29
CA GLN A 574 -49.41 40.67 -16.49
C GLN A 574 -49.21 42.12 -17.00
N PRO A 575 -49.51 42.37 -18.30
CA PRO A 575 -49.73 41.40 -19.38
C PRO A 575 -48.41 40.96 -20.01
#